data_AF-A0A2T0RFX0-F1
#
_entry.id   AF-A0A2T0RFX0-F1
#
_cell.length_a   1.000
_cell.length_b   1.000
_cell.length_c   1.000
_cell.angle_alpha   90.00
_cell.angle_beta   90.00
_cell.angle_gamma   90.00
#
_symmetry.space_group_name_H-M   'P 1'
#
loop_
_entity.id
_entity.type
_entity.pdbx_description
1 polymer ?
#
loop_
_entity_poly.entity_id
_entity_poly.type
_entity_poly.pdbx_seq_one_letter_code
_entity_poly.pdbx_strand_id
1 'polypeptide(L)'
;MALPRRAFYSLNEVTARWDCALADIAGWASVGYFDVVTGIRWALCETRTLAGFVSVSVADILLMFRRYETSLPSGRVKSVRAAGEADWCLITDPEDGIEVMLADLMIRGEDVQRFEDQHDLLRRPAANIGASPRYNWDDAFLAEILTVHEQGVPATQAEWIGRIQEWFAMNTESGDVSDERTIRRRLSPAWKMLRTSA
;
A
#
# COMPACT_ATOMS: atom_id res chain seq x y z
N MET A 1 -10.40 24.93 -2.73
CA MET A 1 -8.93 24.87 -2.51
C MET A 1 -8.60 23.46 -2.06
N ALA A 2 -7.56 22.84 -2.62
CA ALA A 2 -7.10 21.54 -2.14
C ALA A 2 -6.40 21.75 -0.79
N LEU A 3 -6.80 20.97 0.22
CA LEU A 3 -6.11 20.98 1.52
C LEU A 3 -4.74 20.29 1.38
N PRO A 4 -3.77 20.66 2.23
CA PRO A 4 -2.51 19.94 2.32
C PRO A 4 -2.73 18.45 2.65
N ARG A 5 -1.74 17.63 2.30
CA ARG A 5 -1.75 16.21 2.67
C ARG A 5 -1.81 16.05 4.19
N ARG A 6 -2.45 14.98 4.63
CA ARG A 6 -2.63 14.68 6.05
C ARG A 6 -1.27 14.39 6.71
N ALA A 7 -0.97 15.08 7.81
CA ALA A 7 0.32 14.98 8.49
C ALA A 7 0.49 13.74 9.37
N PHE A 8 -0.60 13.26 9.97
CA PHE A 8 -0.61 12.10 10.87
C PHE A 8 -1.86 11.25 10.66
N TYR A 9 -1.70 9.95 10.80
CA TYR A 9 -2.77 8.96 10.82
C TYR A 9 -2.75 8.26 12.17
N SER A 10 -3.89 8.14 12.84
CA SER A 10 -3.99 7.31 14.05
C SER A 10 -3.80 5.83 13.69
N LEU A 11 -3.36 5.01 14.65
CA LEU A 11 -3.18 3.58 14.38
C LEU A 11 -4.47 2.90 13.91
N ASN A 12 -5.63 3.31 14.46
CA ASN A 12 -6.94 2.80 14.05
C ASN A 12 -7.32 3.16 12.60
N GLU A 13 -6.91 4.34 12.13
CA GLU A 13 -7.14 4.71 10.73
C GLU A 13 -6.26 3.88 9.80
N VAL A 14 -5.03 3.61 10.21
CA VAL A 14 -4.08 2.79 9.43
C VAL A 14 -4.51 1.33 9.39
N THR A 15 -4.96 0.75 10.50
CA THR A 15 -5.50 -0.63 10.49
C THR A 15 -6.69 -0.78 9.56
N ALA A 16 -7.64 0.16 9.61
CA ALA A 16 -8.78 0.16 8.71
C ALA A 16 -8.38 0.36 7.24
N ARG A 17 -7.36 1.19 6.99
CA ARG A 17 -6.87 1.52 5.65
C ARG A 17 -6.10 0.38 5.00
N TRP A 18 -5.34 -0.38 5.77
CA TRP A 18 -4.52 -1.50 5.29
C TRP A 18 -5.15 -2.87 5.54
N ASP A 19 -6.37 -2.91 6.09
CA ASP A 19 -7.07 -4.15 6.47
C ASP A 19 -6.20 -5.11 7.31
N CYS A 20 -5.57 -4.58 8.35
CA CYS A 20 -4.63 -5.31 9.19
C CYS A 20 -4.92 -5.14 10.68
N ALA A 21 -4.35 -6.00 11.53
CA ALA A 21 -4.48 -5.88 12.97
C ALA A 21 -3.48 -4.85 13.54
N LEU A 22 -3.80 -4.27 14.70
CA LEU A 22 -2.86 -3.42 15.46
C LEU A 22 -1.53 -4.15 15.77
N ALA A 23 -1.59 -5.47 15.94
CA ALA A 23 -0.42 -6.32 16.12
C ALA A 23 0.51 -6.33 14.90
N ASP A 24 -0.04 -6.25 13.69
CA ASP A 24 0.75 -6.18 12.44
C ASP A 24 1.50 -4.84 12.36
N ILE A 25 0.79 -3.73 12.65
CA ILE A 25 1.39 -2.39 12.72
C ILE A 25 2.56 -2.34 13.72
N ALA A 26 2.36 -2.87 14.92
CA ALA A 26 3.40 -2.94 15.94
C ALA A 26 4.60 -3.78 15.47
N GLY A 27 4.34 -4.89 14.78
CA GLY A 27 5.37 -5.72 14.17
C GLY A 27 6.20 -4.96 13.14
N TRP A 28 5.56 -4.28 12.19
CA TRP A 28 6.24 -3.49 11.16
C TRP A 28 7.03 -2.33 11.73
N ALA A 29 6.48 -1.62 12.71
CA ALA A 29 7.21 -0.57 13.42
C ALA A 29 8.43 -1.11 14.17
N SER A 30 8.32 -2.29 14.79
CA SER A 30 9.43 -2.92 15.53
C SER A 30 10.60 -3.33 14.64
N VAL A 31 10.36 -3.61 13.34
CA VAL A 31 11.41 -3.93 12.37
C VAL A 31 11.87 -2.72 11.53
N GLY A 32 11.37 -1.52 11.84
CA GLY A 32 11.88 -0.27 11.29
C GLY A 32 11.24 0.19 9.97
N TYR A 33 10.05 -0.30 9.59
CA TYR A 33 9.34 0.24 8.42
C TYR A 33 8.92 1.71 8.62
N PHE A 34 8.51 2.05 9.83
CA PHE A 34 8.10 3.38 10.25
C PHE A 34 8.11 3.48 11.79
N ASP A 35 8.02 4.70 12.29
CA ASP A 35 7.90 4.93 13.73
C ASP A 35 6.44 5.11 14.15
N VAL A 36 6.12 4.64 15.36
CA VAL A 36 4.92 5.06 16.08
C VAL A 36 5.25 6.35 16.83
N VAL A 37 4.41 7.37 16.70
CA VAL A 37 4.61 8.72 17.23
C VAL A 37 3.46 9.08 18.18
N THR A 38 3.78 9.84 19.22
CA THR A 38 2.78 10.47 20.10
C THR A 38 3.21 11.89 20.49
N GLY A 39 2.25 12.70 20.95
CA GLY A 39 2.52 14.03 21.49
C GLY A 39 2.73 13.98 23.00
N ILE A 40 3.84 14.53 23.48
CA ILE A 40 4.14 14.64 24.91
C ILE A 40 4.18 16.12 25.33
N ARG A 41 3.73 16.42 26.55
CA ARG A 41 3.88 17.77 27.12
C ARG A 41 5.36 18.08 27.37
N TRP A 42 6.00 17.25 28.19
CA TRP A 42 7.43 17.26 28.43
C TRP A 42 7.85 15.93 29.07
N ALA A 43 9.12 15.56 28.93
CA ALA A 43 9.79 14.51 29.69
C ALA A 43 11.29 14.81 29.80
N LEU A 44 11.90 14.42 30.90
CA LEU A 44 13.35 14.52 31.06
C LEU A 44 14.00 13.20 30.62
N CYS A 45 15.00 13.31 29.76
CA CYS A 45 15.92 12.23 29.41
C CYS A 45 17.30 12.65 29.88
N GLU A 46 17.71 12.13 31.05
CA GLU A 46 18.95 12.50 31.74
C GLU A 46 19.04 14.00 32.02
N THR A 47 19.68 14.77 31.13
CA THR A 47 19.88 16.22 31.26
C THR A 47 19.02 17.03 30.28
N ARG A 48 18.31 16.37 29.37
CA ARG A 48 17.60 16.99 28.27
C ARG A 48 16.09 16.89 28.43
N THR A 49 15.40 18.00 28.29
CA THR A 49 13.94 18.02 28.23
C THR A 49 13.47 17.81 26.78
N LEU A 50 12.62 16.81 26.57
CA LEU A 50 11.92 16.55 25.33
C LEU A 50 10.47 17.04 25.44
N ALA A 51 9.92 17.61 24.38
CA ALA A 51 8.54 18.08 24.31
C ALA A 51 8.03 18.03 22.86
N GLY A 52 6.72 17.95 22.66
CA GLY A 52 6.11 17.88 21.33
C GLY A 52 5.99 16.44 20.84
N PHE A 53 6.12 16.23 19.52
CA PHE A 53 5.99 14.89 18.94
C PHE A 53 7.28 14.09 19.08
N VAL A 54 7.15 12.87 19.61
CA VAL A 54 8.25 11.93 19.79
C VAL A 54 7.86 10.56 19.25
N SER A 55 8.83 9.84 18.70
CA SER A 55 8.66 8.43 18.39
C SER A 55 8.72 7.64 19.70
N VAL A 56 7.86 6.64 19.85
CA VAL A 56 7.75 5.79 21.05
C VAL A 56 8.25 4.38 20.74
N SER A 57 8.94 3.78 21.71
CA SER A 57 9.36 2.39 21.60
C SER A 57 8.15 1.47 21.65
N VAL A 58 7.92 0.71 20.58
CA VAL A 58 6.85 -0.30 20.54
C VAL A 58 7.06 -1.37 21.61
N ALA A 59 8.32 -1.67 21.95
CA ALA A 59 8.67 -2.65 22.99
C ALA A 59 8.03 -2.33 24.35
N ASP A 60 7.97 -1.04 24.70
CA ASP A 60 7.42 -0.57 25.99
C ASP A 60 5.91 -0.74 26.07
N ILE A 61 5.24 -0.70 24.91
CA ILE A 61 3.78 -0.73 24.78
C ILE A 61 3.27 -1.98 24.05
N LEU A 62 4.07 -3.06 23.97
CA LEU A 62 3.71 -4.32 23.31
C LEU A 62 2.37 -4.90 23.79
N LEU A 63 2.04 -4.70 25.08
CA LEU A 63 0.79 -5.19 25.68
C LEU A 63 -0.46 -4.49 25.12
N MET A 64 -0.33 -3.34 24.46
CA MET A 64 -1.41 -2.66 23.73
C MET A 64 -1.71 -3.32 22.39
N PHE A 65 -0.82 -4.18 21.88
CA PHE A 65 -0.88 -4.75 20.53
C PHE A 65 -1.12 -6.27 20.52
N ARG A 66 -1.81 -6.81 21.53
CA ARG A 66 -2.13 -8.24 21.60
C ARG A 66 -3.06 -8.65 20.46
N ARG A 67 -2.77 -9.78 19.81
CA ARG A 67 -3.56 -10.30 18.67
C ARG A 67 -4.81 -11.07 19.09
N TYR A 68 -4.72 -11.88 20.14
CA TYR A 68 -5.76 -12.84 20.54
C TYR A 68 -6.35 -12.57 21.93
N GLU A 69 -5.79 -11.63 22.67
CA GLU A 69 -6.23 -11.27 24.01
C GLU A 69 -6.66 -9.80 24.04
N THR A 70 -7.42 -9.42 25.07
CA THR A 70 -7.82 -8.04 25.31
C THR A 70 -6.57 -7.15 25.37
N SER A 71 -6.46 -6.23 24.41
CA SER A 71 -5.41 -5.22 24.41
C SER A 71 -5.65 -4.21 25.53
N LEU A 72 -4.56 -3.68 26.08
CA LEU A 72 -4.65 -2.56 27.01
C LEU A 72 -4.98 -1.27 26.25
N PRO A 73 -5.89 -0.43 26.76
CA PRO A 73 -6.23 0.85 26.12
C PRO A 73 -5.11 1.89 26.28
N SER A 74 -4.24 1.71 27.27
CA SER A 74 -3.08 2.55 27.56
C SER A 74 -1.84 1.73 27.89
N GLY A 75 -0.69 2.38 27.81
CA GLY A 75 0.60 1.82 28.16
C GLY A 75 1.56 2.90 28.66
N ARG A 76 2.71 2.49 29.17
CA ARG A 76 3.75 3.39 29.67
C ARG A 76 4.96 3.31 28.75
N VAL A 77 5.38 4.45 28.22
CA VAL A 77 6.58 4.56 27.38
C VAL A 77 7.73 5.06 28.24
N LYS A 78 8.85 4.33 28.23
CA LYS A 78 10.09 4.71 28.91
C LYS A 78 11.18 5.12 27.92
N SER A 79 11.10 4.66 26.68
CA SER A 79 12.07 4.95 25.63
C SER A 79 11.41 5.73 24.51
N VAL A 80 11.92 6.93 24.27
CA VAL A 80 11.42 7.83 23.22
C VAL A 80 12.57 8.29 22.34
N ARG A 81 12.24 8.74 21.14
CA ARG A 81 13.18 9.36 20.24
C ARG A 81 12.62 10.68 19.73
N ALA A 82 13.39 11.74 19.86
CA ALA A 82 12.98 13.06 19.39
C ALA A 82 12.88 13.09 17.86
N ALA A 83 12.02 13.96 17.33
CA ALA A 83 11.88 14.13 15.89
C ALA A 83 13.21 14.52 15.24
N GLY A 84 13.66 13.74 14.25
CA GLY A 84 14.90 13.97 13.52
C GLY A 84 16.16 13.38 14.15
N GLU A 85 16.04 12.69 15.29
CA GLU A 85 17.17 12.03 15.94
C GLU A 85 17.21 10.53 15.63
N ALA A 86 18.41 9.97 15.67
CA ALA A 86 18.63 8.55 15.43
C ALA A 86 18.51 7.73 16.73
N ASP A 87 18.97 8.30 17.85
CA ASP A 87 19.16 7.59 19.10
C ASP A 87 17.93 7.62 19.99
N TRP A 88 17.66 6.47 20.61
CA TRP A 88 16.64 6.33 21.64
C TRP A 88 17.14 6.92 22.95
N CYS A 89 16.28 7.67 23.62
CA CYS A 89 16.52 8.27 24.93
C CYS A 89 15.62 7.61 25.96
N LEU A 90 16.21 7.21 27.10
CA LEU A 90 15.45 6.73 28.25
C LEU A 90 14.88 7.93 29.02
N ILE A 91 13.60 7.87 29.36
CA ILE A 91 12.91 8.84 30.20
C ILE A 91 13.32 8.59 31.65
N THR A 92 13.86 9.63 32.28
CA THR A 92 14.27 9.63 33.69
C THR A 92 13.24 10.35 34.58
N ASP A 93 12.46 11.28 34.03
CA ASP A 93 11.34 11.93 34.71
C ASP A 93 10.17 12.13 33.72
N PRO A 94 9.00 11.51 33.96
CA PRO A 94 8.64 10.66 35.11
C PRO A 94 9.32 9.27 35.12
N GLU A 95 9.70 8.77 36.30
CA GLU A 95 10.39 7.48 36.49
C GLU A 95 9.59 6.26 35.96
N ASP A 96 8.26 6.32 36.11
CA ASP A 96 7.33 5.31 35.59
C ASP A 96 7.13 5.39 34.07
N GLY A 97 7.72 6.40 33.42
CA GLY A 97 7.48 6.71 32.02
C GLY A 97 6.17 7.45 31.78
N ILE A 98 5.97 7.83 30.53
CA ILE A 98 4.82 8.62 30.09
C ILE A 98 3.67 7.68 29.75
N GLU A 99 2.49 7.97 30.30
CA GLU A 99 1.28 7.25 29.89
C GLU A 99 0.84 7.69 28.50
N VAL A 100 0.59 6.72 27.64
CA VAL A 100 0.06 6.94 26.29
C VAL A 100 -1.23 6.15 26.12
N MET A 101 -2.21 6.76 25.47
CA MET A 101 -3.45 6.09 25.07
C MET A 101 -3.32 5.61 23.63
N LEU A 102 -3.94 4.48 23.30
CA LEU A 102 -3.94 3.97 21.93
C LEU A 102 -4.47 4.99 20.91
N ALA A 103 -5.45 5.80 21.32
CA ALA A 103 -6.04 6.86 20.50
C ALA A 103 -5.05 8.00 20.16
N ASP A 104 -4.00 8.17 20.95
CA ASP A 104 -2.98 9.22 20.79
C ASP A 104 -1.72 8.72 20.07
N LEU A 105 -1.72 7.44 19.67
CA LEU A 105 -0.64 6.84 18.87
C LEU A 105 -0.92 7.02 17.38
N MET A 106 0.10 7.44 16.66
CA MET A 106 0.01 7.85 15.26
C MET A 106 1.20 7.36 14.44
N ILE A 107 1.05 7.38 13.12
CA ILE A 107 2.13 7.25 12.14
C ILE A 107 2.15 8.53 11.31
N ARG A 108 3.34 9.01 10.96
CA ARG A 108 3.50 10.18 10.09
C ARG A 108 2.93 9.89 8.70
N GLY A 109 2.30 10.89 8.09
CA GLY A 109 1.69 10.75 6.77
C GLY A 109 2.70 10.40 5.68
N GLU A 110 3.93 10.90 5.78
CA GLU A 110 5.03 10.55 4.88
C GLU A 110 5.45 9.07 5.00
N ASP A 111 5.44 8.53 6.23
CA ASP A 111 5.79 7.13 6.49
C ASP A 111 4.67 6.20 6.00
N VAL A 112 3.40 6.57 6.21
CA VAL A 112 2.24 5.85 5.64
C VAL A 112 2.35 5.79 4.13
N GLN A 113 2.60 6.92 3.47
CA GLN A 113 2.70 6.97 2.02
C GLN A 113 3.90 6.15 1.52
N ARG A 114 5.07 6.29 2.14
CA ARG A 114 6.26 5.51 1.77
C ARG A 114 6.00 4.02 1.88
N PHE A 115 5.34 3.58 2.96
CA PHE A 115 4.98 2.18 3.17
C PHE A 115 3.99 1.68 2.11
N GLU A 116 2.97 2.47 1.80
CA GLU A 116 1.98 2.17 0.76
C GLU A 116 2.61 2.04 -0.62
N ASP A 117 3.49 2.97 -0.99
CA ASP A 117 4.19 2.97 -2.27
C ASP A 117 5.17 1.78 -2.38
N GLN A 118 5.85 1.43 -1.28
CA GLN A 118 6.81 0.31 -1.24
C GLN A 118 6.13 -1.07 -1.30
N HIS A 119 4.94 -1.20 -0.73
CA HIS A 119 4.21 -2.46 -0.63
C HIS A 119 2.97 -2.55 -1.54
N ASP A 120 2.78 -1.55 -2.40
CA ASP A 120 1.70 -1.50 -3.41
C ASP A 120 0.28 -1.62 -2.81
N LEU A 121 0.09 -1.19 -1.56
CA LEU A 121 -1.13 -1.44 -0.77
C LEU A 121 -2.38 -0.73 -1.30
N LEU A 122 -2.19 0.37 -2.02
CA LEU A 122 -3.26 1.20 -2.57
C LEU A 122 -3.41 1.11 -4.07
N ARG A 123 -2.54 0.34 -4.75
CA ARG A 123 -2.99 -0.17 -6.04
C ARG A 123 -4.23 -0.98 -5.74
N ARG A 124 -5.33 -0.60 -6.40
CA ARG A 124 -6.51 -1.46 -6.48
C ARG A 124 -5.98 -2.88 -6.66
N PRO A 125 -6.46 -3.87 -5.86
CA PRO A 125 -6.30 -5.25 -6.28
C PRO A 125 -6.69 -5.26 -7.75
N ALA A 126 -5.81 -5.74 -8.64
CA ALA A 126 -6.25 -6.09 -9.98
C ALA A 126 -7.60 -6.78 -9.79
N ALA A 127 -8.64 -6.34 -10.51
CA ALA A 127 -10.06 -6.51 -10.16
C ALA A 127 -10.56 -7.98 -10.06
N ASN A 128 -9.65 -8.94 -9.91
CA ASN A 128 -9.82 -10.36 -9.92
C ASN A 128 -9.31 -10.93 -8.58
N ILE A 129 -10.15 -10.88 -7.54
CA ILE A 129 -10.12 -11.93 -6.50
C ILE A 129 -10.67 -13.18 -7.19
N GLY A 130 -9.78 -13.88 -7.87
CA GLY A 130 -10.00 -15.02 -8.74
C GLY A 130 -8.68 -15.32 -9.44
N ALA A 131 -8.41 -16.58 -9.79
CA ALA A 131 -7.17 -16.98 -10.44
C ALA A 131 -6.78 -15.95 -11.51
N SER A 132 -5.56 -15.40 -11.42
CA SER A 132 -5.04 -14.47 -12.42
C SER A 132 -5.35 -15.03 -13.80
N PRO A 133 -6.06 -14.27 -14.67
CA PRO A 133 -6.40 -14.76 -15.98
C PRO A 133 -5.12 -15.25 -16.64
N ARG A 134 -5.11 -16.50 -17.13
CA ARG A 134 -3.95 -17.11 -17.81
C ARG A 134 -3.36 -16.19 -18.90
N TYR A 135 -4.19 -15.30 -19.45
CA TYR A 135 -3.80 -14.29 -20.42
C TYR A 135 -4.30 -12.91 -19.97
N ASN A 136 -3.42 -11.91 -20.03
CA ASN A 136 -3.75 -10.52 -19.77
C ASN A 136 -4.43 -9.88 -20.99
N TRP A 137 -5.72 -10.19 -21.16
CA TRP A 137 -6.53 -9.70 -22.28
C TRP A 137 -6.71 -8.18 -22.27
N ASP A 138 -6.75 -7.58 -21.09
CA ASP A 138 -7.03 -6.14 -20.95
C ASP A 138 -5.88 -5.33 -21.55
N ASP A 139 -4.63 -5.67 -21.23
CA ASP A 139 -3.46 -5.01 -21.80
C ASP A 139 -3.31 -5.29 -23.30
N ALA A 140 -3.64 -6.51 -23.74
CA ALA A 140 -3.65 -6.85 -25.18
C ALA A 140 -4.63 -5.97 -25.97
N PHE A 141 -5.83 -5.73 -25.42
CA PHE A 141 -6.82 -4.87 -26.07
C PHE A 141 -6.43 -3.39 -26.02
N LEU A 142 -5.82 -2.91 -24.94
CA LEU A 142 -5.33 -1.54 -24.86
C LEU A 142 -4.22 -1.28 -25.89
N ALA A 143 -3.26 -2.19 -26.02
CA ALA A 143 -2.21 -2.10 -27.04
C ALA A 143 -2.78 -2.13 -28.46
N GLU A 144 -3.81 -2.94 -28.69
CA GLU A 144 -4.47 -3.01 -29.98
C GLU A 144 -5.29 -1.75 -30.30
N ILE A 145 -5.95 -1.12 -29.32
CA ILE A 145 -6.63 0.17 -29.51
C ILE A 145 -5.63 1.25 -29.95
N LEU A 146 -4.46 1.30 -29.32
CA LEU A 146 -3.38 2.21 -29.72
C LEU A 146 -2.88 1.91 -31.13
N THR A 147 -2.66 0.64 -31.45
CA THR A 147 -2.21 0.21 -32.78
C THR A 147 -3.24 0.55 -33.86
N VAL A 148 -4.53 0.36 -33.60
CA VAL A 148 -5.62 0.74 -34.50
C VAL A 148 -5.71 2.26 -34.65
N HIS A 149 -5.45 3.01 -33.59
CA HIS A 149 -5.40 4.47 -33.66
C HIS A 149 -4.24 4.98 -34.54
N GLU A 150 -3.06 4.36 -34.41
CA GLU A 150 -1.85 4.77 -35.12
C GLU A 150 -1.77 4.24 -36.56
N GLN A 151 -2.17 2.99 -36.78
CA GLN A 151 -1.96 2.25 -38.02
C GLN A 151 -3.26 1.92 -38.76
N GLY A 152 -4.41 2.25 -38.16
CA GLY A 152 -5.73 1.92 -38.69
C GLY A 152 -6.18 0.49 -38.39
N VAL A 153 -7.45 0.24 -38.69
CA VAL A 153 -8.08 -1.08 -38.54
C VAL A 153 -7.45 -2.07 -39.53
N PRO A 154 -7.07 -3.29 -39.11
CA PRO A 154 -6.56 -4.33 -40.01
C PRO A 154 -7.48 -4.62 -41.20
N ALA A 155 -6.90 -4.99 -42.36
CA ALA A 155 -7.68 -5.24 -43.58
C ALA A 155 -8.49 -6.55 -43.47
N THR A 156 -7.98 -7.51 -42.71
CA THR A 156 -8.64 -8.80 -42.46
C THR A 156 -8.71 -9.17 -40.98
N GLN A 157 -9.70 -10.00 -40.61
CA GLN A 157 -9.81 -10.52 -39.26
C GLN A 157 -8.61 -11.43 -38.90
N ALA A 158 -7.99 -12.08 -39.89
CA ALA A 158 -6.82 -12.92 -39.70
C ALA A 158 -5.58 -12.11 -39.29
N GLU A 159 -5.35 -10.97 -39.95
CA GLU A 159 -4.30 -10.02 -39.56
C GLU A 159 -4.51 -9.51 -38.13
N TRP A 160 -5.76 -9.20 -37.77
CA TRP A 160 -6.09 -8.74 -36.42
C TRP A 160 -5.80 -9.80 -35.36
N ILE A 161 -6.14 -11.06 -35.65
CA ILE A 161 -5.81 -12.19 -34.77
C ILE A 161 -4.30 -12.34 -34.64
N GLY A 162 -3.56 -12.22 -35.74
CA GLY A 162 -2.08 -12.32 -35.76
C GLY A 162 -1.41 -11.27 -34.89
N ARG A 163 -1.86 -10.00 -34.94
CA ARG A 163 -1.34 -8.92 -34.08
C ARG A 163 -1.47 -9.22 -32.59
N ILE A 164 -2.64 -9.74 -32.18
CA ILE A 164 -2.87 -10.11 -30.78
C ILE A 164 -2.01 -11.31 -30.37
N GLN A 165 -1.80 -12.29 -31.27
CA GLN A 165 -0.90 -13.41 -31.00
C GLN A 165 0.56 -12.97 -30.84
N GLU A 166 1.02 -12.07 -31.72
CA GLU A 166 2.36 -11.48 -31.64
C GLU A 166 2.53 -10.68 -30.35
N TRP A 167 1.52 -9.89 -29.96
CA TRP A 167 1.52 -9.18 -28.69
C TRP A 167 1.64 -10.14 -27.49
N PHE A 168 0.89 -11.24 -27.46
CA PHE A 168 1.01 -12.24 -26.39
C PHE A 168 2.39 -12.90 -26.36
N ALA A 169 2.97 -13.19 -27.53
CA ALA A 169 4.31 -13.77 -27.63
C ALA A 169 5.41 -12.83 -27.09
N MET A 170 5.23 -11.51 -27.24
CA MET A 170 6.20 -10.50 -26.79
C MET A 170 6.03 -10.09 -25.32
N ASN A 171 4.82 -10.18 -24.76
CA ASN A 171 4.47 -9.58 -23.47
C ASN A 171 4.16 -10.60 -22.36
N THR A 172 4.35 -11.91 -22.60
CA THR A 172 4.19 -12.95 -21.57
C THR A 172 5.53 -13.63 -21.26
N GLU A 173 5.92 -13.67 -19.97
CA GLU A 173 7.19 -14.30 -19.54
C GLU A 173 7.30 -15.79 -19.91
N SER A 174 6.15 -16.48 -20.03
CA SER A 174 6.10 -17.90 -20.36
C SER A 174 5.97 -18.18 -21.87
N GLY A 175 5.85 -17.16 -22.73
CA GLY A 175 5.56 -17.32 -24.15
C GLY A 175 4.20 -18.00 -24.44
N ASP A 176 3.26 -17.90 -23.51
CA ASP A 176 1.96 -18.55 -23.60
C ASP A 176 1.04 -17.72 -24.50
N VAL A 177 0.76 -18.25 -25.70
CA VAL A 177 -0.07 -17.60 -26.71
C VAL A 177 -1.47 -18.20 -26.66
N SER A 178 -2.49 -17.35 -26.49
CA SER A 178 -3.88 -17.81 -26.58
C SER A 178 -4.15 -18.45 -27.94
N ASP A 179 -4.94 -19.51 -27.94
CA ASP A 179 -5.34 -20.19 -29.17
C ASP A 179 -6.15 -19.28 -30.10
N GLU A 180 -5.94 -19.43 -31.40
CA GLU A 180 -6.54 -18.62 -32.45
C GLU A 180 -8.07 -18.59 -32.35
N ARG A 181 -8.68 -19.71 -31.95
CA ARG A 181 -10.13 -19.84 -31.78
C ARG A 181 -10.66 -18.94 -30.66
N THR A 182 -9.94 -18.82 -29.55
CA THR A 182 -10.32 -17.93 -28.44
C THR A 182 -10.16 -16.47 -28.82
N ILE A 183 -9.05 -16.10 -29.49
CA ILE A 183 -8.82 -14.73 -29.97
C ILE A 183 -9.92 -14.34 -30.97
N ARG A 184 -10.18 -15.19 -31.95
CA ARG A 184 -11.24 -14.97 -32.96
C ARG A 184 -12.60 -14.77 -32.31
N ARG A 185 -12.96 -15.59 -31.31
CA ARG A 185 -14.25 -15.48 -30.60
C ARG A 185 -14.39 -14.13 -29.90
N ARG A 186 -13.32 -13.62 -29.28
CA ARG A 186 -13.32 -12.33 -28.58
C ARG A 186 -13.34 -11.13 -29.53
N LEU A 187 -12.66 -11.22 -30.67
CA LEU A 187 -12.59 -10.15 -31.68
C LEU A 187 -13.83 -10.06 -32.58
N SER A 188 -14.54 -11.17 -32.80
CA SER A 188 -15.65 -11.23 -33.75
C SER A 188 -16.75 -10.18 -33.54
N PRO A 189 -17.17 -9.82 -32.30
CA PRO A 189 -18.15 -8.76 -32.09
C PRO A 189 -17.66 -7.39 -32.58
N ALA A 190 -16.44 -7.00 -32.17
CA ALA A 190 -15.85 -5.72 -32.56
C ALA A 190 -15.61 -5.65 -34.07
N TRP A 191 -15.12 -6.72 -34.69
CA TRP A 191 -14.92 -6.82 -36.13
C TRP A 191 -16.21 -6.63 -36.92
N LYS A 192 -17.31 -7.26 -36.49
CA LYS A 192 -18.62 -7.08 -37.12
C LYS A 192 -19.10 -5.63 -37.01
N MET A 193 -18.93 -4.99 -35.86
CA MET A 193 -19.32 -3.60 -35.65
C MET A 193 -18.53 -2.66 -36.55
N LEU A 194 -17.19 -2.82 -36.60
CA LEU A 194 -16.32 -2.00 -37.44
C LEU A 194 -16.63 -2.12 -38.94
N ARG A 195 -17.00 -3.32 -39.39
CA ARG A 195 -17.42 -3.58 -40.79
C ARG A 195 -18.82 -3.08 -41.12
N THR A 196 -19.65 -2.84 -40.11
CA THR A 196 -21.00 -2.28 -40.31
C THR A 196 -20.97 -0.75 -40.27
N SER A 197 -19.97 -0.15 -39.60
CA SER A 197 -19.76 1.30 -39.52
C SER A 197 -18.88 1.89 -40.62
N ALA A 198 -18.25 1.04 -41.45
CA ALA A 198 -17.43 1.42 -42.60
C ALA A 198 -18.25 1.33 -43.90
#